data_AF-A0A378MSA7-F1
#
_entry.id   AF-A0A378MSA7-F1
#
_cell.length_a   1.000
_cell.length_b   1.000
_cell.length_c   1.000
_cell.angle_alpha   90.00
_cell.angle_beta   90.00
_cell.angle_gamma   90.00
#
_symmetry.space_group_name_H-M   'P 1'
#
loop_
_entity.id
_entity.type
_entity.pdbx_description
1 polymer ?
#
loop_
_entity_poly.entity_id
_entity_poly.type
_entity_poly.pdbx_seq_one_letter_code
_entity_poly.pdbx_strand_id
1 'polypeptide(L)' 'MKAQQLKNAILQLAIQGKLVPQDPNDEPASELLCKIQAEKDRLIAEGKIKKKQKNCR' A
#
# COMPACT_ATOMS: atom_id res chain seq x y z
N MET A 1 -28.96 18.48 3.85
CA MET A 1 -27.91 17.71 3.17
C MET A 1 -28.40 17.38 1.76
N LYS A 2 -27.75 17.91 0.70
CA LYS A 2 -28.16 17.63 -0.69
C LYS A 2 -27.79 16.17 -0.98
N ALA A 3 -28.70 15.37 -1.52
CA ALA A 3 -28.48 13.94 -1.81
C ALA A 3 -27.18 13.64 -2.59
N GLN A 4 -26.72 14.61 -3.38
CA GLN A 4 -25.44 14.53 -4.10
C GLN A 4 -24.22 14.46 -3.16
N GLN A 5 -24.23 15.17 -2.02
CA GLN A 5 -23.13 15.14 -1.06
C GLN A 5 -22.98 13.74 -0.43
N LEU A 6 -24.10 13.06 -0.16
CA LEU A 6 -24.10 11.69 0.34
C LEU A 6 -23.54 10.71 -0.69
N LYS A 7 -23.95 10.82 -1.96
CA LYS A 7 -23.42 10.00 -3.06
C LYS A 7 -21.91 10.18 -3.22
N ASN A 8 -21.44 11.44 -3.17
CA ASN A 8 -20.02 11.74 -3.27
C ASN A 8 -19.23 11.16 -2.08
N ALA A 9 -19.77 11.24 -0.86
CA ALA A 9 -19.12 10.67 0.33
C ALA A 9 -19.02 9.14 0.26
N ILE A 10 -20.08 8.45 -0.17
CA ILE A 10 -20.08 6.99 -0.35
C ILE A 10 -19.05 6.58 -1.41
N LEU A 11 -18.99 7.29 -2.54
CA LEU A 11 -18.02 7.02 -3.60
C LEU A 11 -16.58 7.16 -3.10
N GLN A 12 -16.29 8.20 -2.31
CA GLN A 12 -14.97 8.39 -1.71
C GLN A 12 -14.59 7.25 -0.77
N LEU A 13 -15.53 6.79 0.06
CA LEU A 13 -15.30 5.65 0.95
C LEU A 13 -15.09 4.35 0.18
N ALA A 14 -15.79 4.16 -0.94
CA ALA A 14 -15.62 3.03 -1.86
C ALA A 14 -14.21 2.99 -2.45
N ILE A 15 -13.73 4.13 -2.96
CA ILE A 15 -12.38 4.26 -3.53
C ILE A 15 -11.31 3.99 -2.48
N GLN A 16 -11.53 4.42 -1.23
CA GLN A 16 -10.64 4.15 -0.10
C GLN A 16 -10.71 2.70 0.42
N GLY A 17 -11.63 1.87 -0.07
CA GLY A 17 -11.82 0.48 0.38
C GLY A 17 -12.47 0.34 1.77
N LYS A 18 -13.06 1.41 2.31
CA LYS A 18 -13.58 1.47 3.70
C LYS A 18 -15.04 1.03 3.85
N LEU A 19 -15.66 0.52 2.78
CA LEU A 19 -17.05 0.06 2.82
C LEU A 19 -17.23 -1.30 3.51
N VAL A 20 -16.14 -2.01 3.75
CA VAL A 20 -16.12 -3.32 4.40
C VAL A 20 -15.21 -3.24 5.63
N PRO A 21 -15.55 -3.90 6.76
CA PRO A 21 -14.66 -3.99 7.91
C PRO A 21 -13.28 -4.49 7.50
N GLN A 22 -12.24 -3.80 7.97
CA GLN A 22 -10.85 -4.23 7.77
C GLN A 22 -10.52 -5.30 8.82
N ASP A 23 -9.71 -6.29 8.47
CA ASP A 23 -9.22 -7.26 9.44
C ASP A 23 -8.07 -6.63 10.23
N PRO A 24 -8.17 -6.48 11.56
CA PRO A 24 -7.07 -5.96 12.38
C PRO A 24 -5.83 -6.84 12.39
N ASN A 25 -5.93 -8.10 11.93
CA ASN A 25 -4.80 -9.02 11.78
C ASN A 25 -4.13 -8.91 10.40
N ASP A 26 -4.63 -8.06 9.50
CA ASP A 26 -4.00 -7.84 8.21
C ASP A 26 -2.57 -7.34 8.38
N GLU A 27 -1.64 -7.92 7.62
CA GLU A 27 -0.24 -7.53 7.65
C GLU A 27 -0.12 -6.04 7.25
N PRO A 28 0.50 -5.18 8.08
CA PRO A 28 0.64 -3.78 7.73
C PRO A 28 1.55 -3.66 6.51
N ALA A 29 1.25 -2.68 5.65
CA ALA A 29 2.00 -2.47 4.40
C ALA A 29 3.52 -2.29 4.62
N SER A 30 3.94 -1.87 5.82
CA SER A 30 5.34 -1.77 6.22
C SER A 30 6.10 -3.10 6.14
N GLU A 31 5.47 -4.21 6.53
CA GLU A 31 6.10 -5.54 6.48
C GLU A 31 6.33 -5.99 5.04
N LEU A 32 5.33 -5.78 4.17
CA LEU A 32 5.46 -6.05 2.74
C LEU A 32 6.58 -5.19 2.11
N LEU A 33 6.67 -3.91 2.47
CA LEU A 33 7.74 -3.03 1.99
C LEU A 33 9.12 -3.50 2.44
N CYS A 34 9.24 -3.99 3.68
CA CYS A 34 10.47 -4.59 4.20
C CYS A 34 10.88 -5.84 3.39
N LYS A 35 9.93 -6.76 3.14
CA LYS A 35 10.16 -7.95 2.31
C LYS A 35 10.61 -7.59 0.89
N ILE A 36 9.96 -6.61 0.27
CA ILE A 36 10.33 -6.12 -1.07
C ILE A 36 11.75 -5.54 -1.06
N GLN A 37 12.14 -4.83 -0.01
CA GLN A 37 13.47 -4.24 0.10
C GLN A 37 14.55 -5.31 0.27
N ALA A 38 14.31 -6.33 1.10
CA ALA A 38 15.22 -7.46 1.28
C ALA A 38 15.39 -8.25 -0.02
N GLU A 39 14.30 -8.52 -0.72
CA GLU A 39 14.33 -9.21 -2.03
C GLU A 39 15.06 -8.37 -3.09
N LYS A 40 14.84 -7.05 -3.12
CA LYS A 40 15.61 -6.15 -4.00
C LYS A 40 17.10 -6.20 -3.70
N ASP A 41 17.49 -6.17 -2.42
CA ASP A 41 18.90 -6.23 -2.03
C ASP A 41 19.53 -7.58 -2.46
N ARG A 42 18.78 -8.70 -2.37
CA ARG A 42 19.18 -10.01 -2.92
C ARG A 42 19.39 -9.96 -4.43
N LEU A 43 18.42 -9.41 -5.18
CA LEU A 43 18.50 -9.32 -6.64
C LEU A 43 19.61 -8.37 -7.12
N ILE A 44 19.96 -7.34 -6.33
CA ILE A 44 21.11 -6.47 -6.58
C ILE A 44 22.41 -7.27 -6.40
N ALA A 45 22.51 -8.09 -5.34
CA ALA A 45 23.67 -8.96 -5.12
C ALA A 45 23.83 -10.02 -6.22
N GLU A 46 22.71 -10.55 -6.74
CA GLU A 46 22.68 -11.45 -7.89
C GLU A 46 22.93 -10.75 -9.23
N GLY A 47 23.06 -9.43 -9.26
CA GLY A 47 23.32 -8.64 -10.48
C GLY A 47 22.14 -8.53 -11.44
N LYS A 48 20.93 -8.99 -11.04
CA LYS A 48 19.72 -8.98 -11.88
C LYS A 48 19.08 -7.60 -12.00
N ILE A 49 19.29 -6.74 -11.00
CA ILE A 49 18.74 -5.37 -11.00
C ILE A 49 19.79 -4.34 -10.57
N LYS A 50 19.71 -3.12 -11.12
CA LYS A 50 20.57 -1.99 -10.74
C LYS A 50 20.07 -1.33 -9.46
N LYS A 51 20.98 -0.97 -8.55
CA LYS A 51 20.68 -0.26 -7.30
C LYS A 51 20.10 1.12 -7.61
N LYS A 52 18.84 1.36 -7.24
CA LYS A 52 18.20 2.69 -7.25
C LYS A 52 18.31 3.31 -5.85
N GLN A 53 18.46 4.64 -5.76
CA GLN A 53 18.62 5.36 -4.48
C GLN A 53 17.49 5.02 -3.49
N LYS A 54 17.87 4.69 -2.25
CA LYS A 54 16.96 4.30 -1.17
C LYS A 54 16.39 5.55 -0.52
N ASN A 55 15.08 5.77 -0.65
CA ASN A 55 14.34 6.72 0.17
C ASN A 55 13.34 5.90 1.00
N CYS A 56 13.81 5.29 2.09
CA CYS A 56 12.92 4.69 3.09
C CYS A 56 12.78 5.71 4.23
N ARG A 57 11.55 6.07 4.58
CA ARG A 57 11.22 6.88 5.74
C ARG A 57 10.15 6.15 6.52
#